data_AF-A0A0F9L0V4-F1
#
_entry.id   AF-A0A0F9L0V4-F1
#
_cell.length_a   1.000
_cell.length_b   1.000
_cell.length_c   1.000
_cell.angle_alpha   90.00
_cell.angle_beta   90.00
_cell.angle_gamma   90.00
#
_symmetry.space_group_name_H-M   'P 1'
#
loop_
_entity.id
_entity.type
_entity.pdbx_description
1 polymer ?
#
loop_
_entity_poly.entity_id
_entity_poly.type
_entity_poly.pdbx_seq_one_letter_code
_entity_poly.pdbx_strand_id
1 'polypeptide(L)'
;MYDVVISGAGPAGSKCAEVLSKRGFKVALIDRDISWRKPCGGAVHSRIFKYYPQLRNVNFHQISGIVMYSADYHQFKYKWKDTRYYGITVDRLEFDNFLRNIAIDAGAELFDKNLSIDFVTRNKRRIGIKTKYANETKEYLGKIIIVGDGMSSKLLNKLGLRKNIEELMFAKCAIMEGENNLNEDFMSIFFKSYKGYGWIFPLSDNKFNIGCGSMGKDHLKYNLNSIYTDFIKDSEIQNYIPRSDYKKIWEAAYPLPALGVNEKNLYLDNLMIIGDAAGFVSPISGEGISPSVVSGNAAAEAAIYAIEEEDISNQTLKKYRFHPKVKKIIRNFKLNRYLADFFFEHKGRNISKMFELAQKDDDYREEVVDTLLFNNTPSKDFLLKLKY
;
A
#
# COMPACT_ATOMS: atom_id res chain seq x y z
N MET A 1 11.22 29.18 4.97
CA MET A 1 9.96 29.09 4.19
C MET A 1 10.17 28.08 3.08
N TYR A 2 9.25 27.15 2.89
CA TYR A 2 9.22 26.16 1.81
C TYR A 2 8.06 26.49 0.85
N ASP A 3 8.13 26.00 -0.38
CA ASP A 3 6.96 26.01 -1.27
C ASP A 3 5.98 24.93 -0.86
N VAL A 4 6.49 23.74 -0.53
CA VAL A 4 5.68 22.59 -0.11
C VAL A 4 6.26 21.93 1.14
N VAL A 5 5.39 21.61 2.10
CA VAL A 5 5.73 20.82 3.30
C VAL A 5 4.98 19.50 3.25
N ILE A 6 5.70 18.39 3.31
CA ILE A 6 5.17 17.04 3.17
C ILE A 6 5.35 16.29 4.49
N SER A 7 4.25 15.83 5.09
CA SER A 7 4.27 14.91 6.24
C SER A 7 4.27 13.46 5.75
N GLY A 8 5.30 12.69 6.10
CA GLY A 8 5.51 11.30 5.72
C GLY A 8 6.43 11.14 4.51
N ALA A 9 7.50 10.37 4.67
CA ALA A 9 8.52 10.05 3.67
C ALA A 9 8.49 8.58 3.25
N GLY A 10 7.31 7.96 3.29
CA GLY A 10 7.05 6.68 2.62
C GLY A 10 6.86 6.84 1.11
N PRO A 11 6.47 5.78 0.37
CA PRO A 11 6.42 5.78 -1.09
C PRO A 11 5.62 6.95 -1.72
N ALA A 12 4.50 7.35 -1.12
CA ALA A 12 3.69 8.47 -1.61
C ALA A 12 4.43 9.81 -1.45
N GLY A 13 4.93 10.08 -0.25
CA GLY A 13 5.59 11.33 0.09
C GLY A 13 6.91 11.50 -0.64
N SER A 14 7.73 10.45 -0.72
CA SER A 14 8.96 10.45 -1.50
C SER A 14 8.70 10.71 -2.97
N LYS A 15 7.66 10.11 -3.58
CA LYS A 15 7.32 10.42 -4.97
C LYS A 15 6.90 11.87 -5.17
N CYS A 16 6.08 12.39 -4.26
CA CYS A 16 5.63 13.77 -4.29
C CYS A 16 6.82 14.74 -4.19
N ALA A 17 7.71 14.50 -3.22
CA ALA A 17 8.91 15.27 -2.99
C ALA A 17 9.88 15.24 -4.18
N GLU A 18 10.10 14.06 -4.77
CA GLU A 18 10.93 13.91 -5.97
C GLU A 18 10.43 14.79 -7.12
N VAL A 19 9.15 14.68 -7.46
CA VAL A 19 8.57 15.40 -8.62
C VAL A 19 8.61 16.91 -8.41
N LEU A 20 8.28 17.38 -7.20
CA LEU A 20 8.33 18.80 -6.86
C LEU A 20 9.77 19.35 -6.89
N SER A 21 10.72 18.62 -6.31
CA SER A 21 12.12 19.07 -6.22
C SER A 21 12.79 19.09 -7.60
N LYS A 22 12.49 18.11 -8.47
CA LYS A 22 12.92 18.13 -9.88
C LYS A 22 12.42 19.35 -10.66
N ARG A 23 11.32 19.97 -10.23
CA ARG A 23 10.77 21.19 -10.84
C ARG A 23 11.37 22.46 -10.22
N GLY A 24 12.26 22.34 -9.24
CA GLY A 24 12.97 23.44 -8.58
C GLY A 24 12.27 24.02 -7.35
N PHE A 25 11.20 23.41 -6.87
CA PHE A 25 10.50 23.88 -5.67
C PHE A 25 11.27 23.55 -4.39
N LYS A 26 11.20 24.43 -3.39
CA LYS A 26 11.80 24.16 -2.08
C LYS A 26 10.86 23.27 -1.26
N VAL A 27 11.24 22.01 -1.04
CA VAL A 27 10.40 20.99 -0.41
C VAL A 27 10.97 20.54 0.94
N ALA A 28 10.15 20.61 2.00
CA ALA A 28 10.43 19.94 3.27
C ALA A 28 9.73 18.58 3.30
N LEU A 29 10.49 17.50 3.40
CA LEU A 29 9.99 16.14 3.55
C LEU A 29 10.21 15.66 4.99
N ILE A 30 9.14 15.53 5.75
CA ILE A 30 9.20 15.27 7.19
C ILE A 30 8.83 13.82 7.48
N ASP A 31 9.61 13.10 8.26
CA ASP A 31 9.23 11.78 8.76
C ASP A 31 9.53 11.63 10.25
N ARG A 32 8.74 10.79 10.92
CA ARG A 32 8.90 10.49 12.34
C ARG A 32 10.06 9.52 12.61
N ASP A 33 10.34 8.63 11.66
CA ASP A 33 11.35 7.59 11.80
C ASP A 33 11.62 6.92 10.44
N ILE A 34 12.72 7.28 9.79
CA ILE A 34 13.12 6.67 8.52
C ILE A 34 13.59 5.20 8.67
N SER A 35 13.88 4.74 9.90
CA SER A 35 14.24 3.36 10.17
C SER A 35 13.03 2.44 10.35
N TRP A 36 11.82 3.00 10.38
CA TRP A 36 10.59 2.25 10.55
C TRP A 36 10.29 1.36 9.33
N ARG A 37 10.41 0.03 9.53
CA ARG A 37 9.85 -0.97 8.63
C ARG A 37 8.34 -1.02 8.78
N LYS A 38 7.59 -0.40 7.86
CA LYS A 38 6.13 -0.54 7.87
C LYS A 38 5.72 -1.99 7.53
N PRO A 39 4.87 -2.66 8.35
CA PRO A 39 4.35 -3.99 8.03
C PRO A 39 3.68 -4.06 6.66
N CYS A 40 4.19 -4.95 5.83
CA CYS A 40 3.81 -5.16 4.44
C CYS A 40 4.45 -6.46 3.95
N GLY A 41 3.79 -7.19 3.05
CA GLY A 41 4.39 -8.33 2.37
C GLY A 41 5.57 -7.96 1.47
N GLY A 42 5.63 -6.72 0.99
CA GLY A 42 6.72 -6.24 0.14
C GLY A 42 6.56 -6.58 -1.35
N ALA A 43 5.43 -7.16 -1.77
CA ALA A 43 5.14 -7.39 -3.18
C ALA A 43 4.89 -6.07 -3.91
N VAL A 44 5.69 -5.79 -4.95
CA VAL A 44 5.58 -4.60 -5.79
C VAL A 44 5.43 -5.02 -7.25
N HIS A 45 4.36 -4.53 -7.86
CA HIS A 45 4.05 -4.83 -9.26
C HIS A 45 4.96 -4.06 -10.24
N SER A 46 5.20 -4.63 -11.42
CA SER A 46 6.00 -4.03 -12.51
C SER A 46 5.57 -2.61 -12.94
N ARG A 47 4.33 -2.21 -12.61
CA ARG A 47 3.82 -0.85 -12.81
C ARG A 47 4.67 0.21 -12.09
N ILE A 48 5.38 -0.17 -11.03
CA ILE A 48 6.29 0.73 -10.29
C ILE A 48 7.42 1.26 -11.17
N PHE A 49 7.92 0.46 -12.11
CA PHE A 49 9.06 0.83 -12.98
C PHE A 49 8.73 2.01 -13.91
N LYS A 50 7.45 2.30 -14.14
CA LYS A 50 7.03 3.52 -14.86
C LYS A 50 7.34 4.80 -14.07
N TYR A 51 7.30 4.73 -12.74
CA TYR A 51 7.54 5.86 -11.85
C TYR A 51 8.97 5.90 -11.32
N TYR A 52 9.59 4.72 -11.22
CA TYR A 52 10.96 4.52 -10.74
C TYR A 52 11.69 3.53 -11.64
N PRO A 53 12.08 3.92 -12.87
CA PRO A 53 12.84 3.06 -13.77
C PRO A 53 14.19 2.63 -13.17
N GLN A 54 14.74 3.41 -12.23
CA GLN A 54 15.98 3.12 -11.51
C GLN A 54 15.94 1.81 -10.73
N LEU A 55 14.75 1.35 -10.32
CA LEU A 55 14.58 0.06 -9.63
C LEU A 55 15.03 -1.13 -10.49
N ARG A 56 15.12 -0.99 -11.81
CA ARG A 56 15.65 -2.03 -12.70
C ARG A 56 17.14 -2.32 -12.48
N ASN A 57 17.85 -1.36 -11.91
CA ASN A 57 19.29 -1.45 -11.64
C ASN A 57 19.57 -1.83 -10.17
N VAL A 58 18.54 -2.12 -9.38
CA VAL A 58 18.66 -2.55 -7.99
C VAL A 58 18.46 -4.05 -7.92
N ASN A 59 19.28 -4.73 -7.12
CA ASN A 59 19.19 -6.17 -6.93
C ASN A 59 18.09 -6.56 -5.92
N PHE A 60 16.85 -6.12 -6.18
CA PHE A 60 15.69 -6.64 -5.46
C PHE A 60 15.28 -8.00 -6.03
N HIS A 61 14.76 -8.86 -5.16
CA HIS A 61 14.30 -10.19 -5.54
C HIS A 61 13.18 -10.11 -6.58
N GLN A 62 13.36 -10.79 -7.70
CA GLN A 62 12.42 -10.76 -8.81
C GLN A 62 11.43 -11.91 -8.69
N ILE A 63 10.17 -11.64 -9.00
CA ILE A 63 9.10 -12.63 -9.01
C ILE A 63 8.51 -12.73 -10.41
N SER A 64 8.43 -13.95 -10.92
CA SER A 64 7.91 -14.28 -12.26
C SER A 64 6.52 -14.92 -12.23
N GLY A 65 5.94 -15.11 -11.03
CA GLY A 65 4.56 -15.57 -10.92
C GLY A 65 4.00 -15.55 -9.51
N ILE A 66 2.85 -16.21 -9.38
CA ILE A 66 2.13 -16.38 -8.12
C ILE A 66 1.50 -17.77 -8.05
N VAL A 67 1.41 -18.30 -6.84
CA VAL A 67 0.55 -19.42 -6.46
C VAL A 67 -0.52 -18.89 -5.52
N MET A 68 -1.77 -19.21 -5.80
CA MET A 68 -2.88 -18.80 -4.94
C MET A 68 -3.65 -20.03 -4.47
N TYR A 69 -4.09 -19.99 -3.20
CA TYR A 69 -4.92 -21.01 -2.56
C TYR A 69 -6.22 -20.40 -2.05
N SER A 70 -7.33 -21.10 -2.22
CA SER A 70 -8.59 -20.84 -1.51
C SER A 70 -8.54 -21.41 -0.08
N ALA A 71 -9.60 -21.16 0.70
CA ALA A 71 -9.70 -21.64 2.08
C ALA A 71 -9.77 -23.17 2.23
N ASP A 72 -10.20 -23.85 1.17
CA ASP A 72 -10.27 -25.32 1.01
C ASP A 72 -9.18 -25.86 0.06
N TYR A 73 -8.15 -25.05 -0.20
CA TYR A 73 -6.93 -25.41 -0.94
C TYR A 73 -7.13 -25.83 -2.41
N HIS A 74 -8.23 -25.41 -3.03
CA HIS A 74 -8.19 -25.22 -4.49
C HIS A 74 -7.08 -24.21 -4.78
N GLN A 75 -6.18 -24.57 -5.70
CA GLN A 75 -4.98 -23.80 -5.99
C GLN A 75 -4.68 -23.74 -7.46
N PHE A 76 -4.10 -22.64 -7.91
CA PHE A 76 -3.51 -22.56 -9.24
C PHE A 76 -2.18 -21.82 -9.16
N LYS A 77 -1.30 -22.16 -10.11
CA LYS A 77 -0.03 -21.47 -10.35
C LYS A 77 -0.17 -20.63 -11.62
N TYR A 78 0.24 -19.38 -11.56
CA TYR A 78 0.23 -18.47 -12.69
C TYR A 78 1.60 -17.82 -12.87
N LYS A 79 2.19 -18.02 -14.05
CA LYS A 79 3.45 -17.37 -14.45
C LYS A 79 3.12 -16.17 -15.34
N TRP A 80 3.78 -15.04 -15.13
CA TRP A 80 3.60 -13.86 -15.96
C TRP A 80 3.94 -14.20 -17.42
N LYS A 81 3.03 -13.88 -18.35
CA LYS A 81 3.21 -14.19 -19.78
C LYS A 81 4.37 -13.43 -20.41
N ASP A 82 4.63 -12.20 -19.96
CA ASP A 82 5.71 -11.36 -20.46
C ASP A 82 6.71 -11.05 -19.35
N THR A 83 7.93 -11.53 -19.52
CA THR A 83 9.03 -11.43 -18.55
C THR A 83 9.48 -10.00 -18.31
N ARG A 84 9.15 -9.05 -19.20
CA ARG A 84 9.41 -7.60 -18.98
C ARG A 84 8.55 -7.02 -17.84
N TYR A 85 7.49 -7.72 -17.45
CA TYR A 85 6.57 -7.36 -16.38
C TYR A 85 6.78 -8.16 -15.08
N TYR A 86 8.01 -8.60 -14.79
CA TYR A 86 8.35 -9.16 -13.48
C TYR A 86 7.97 -8.20 -12.34
N GLY A 87 7.47 -8.75 -11.25
CA GLY A 87 7.33 -8.01 -10.00
C GLY A 87 8.62 -8.09 -9.18
N ILE A 88 8.68 -7.36 -8.09
CA ILE A 88 9.73 -7.52 -7.09
C ILE A 88 9.11 -7.72 -5.70
N THR A 89 9.86 -8.40 -4.84
CA THR A 89 9.58 -8.47 -3.41
C THR A 89 10.68 -7.74 -2.66
N VAL A 90 10.32 -6.96 -1.64
CA VAL A 90 11.26 -6.03 -1.00
C VAL A 90 11.14 -6.02 0.53
N ASP A 91 12.26 -5.84 1.23
CA ASP A 91 12.24 -5.29 2.59
C ASP A 91 11.86 -3.81 2.49
N ARG A 92 10.82 -3.41 3.24
CA ARG A 92 10.32 -2.04 3.25
C ARG A 92 11.32 -1.03 3.77
N LEU A 93 12.28 -1.41 4.62
CA LEU A 93 13.36 -0.50 5.03
C LEU A 93 14.20 -0.08 3.82
N GLU A 94 14.65 -1.07 3.05
CA GLU A 94 15.54 -0.86 1.90
C GLU A 94 14.80 -0.14 0.78
N PHE A 95 13.59 -0.60 0.45
CA PHE A 95 12.78 -0.01 -0.61
C PHE A 95 12.36 1.43 -0.31
N ASP A 96 11.85 1.71 0.89
CA ASP A 96 11.43 3.06 1.24
C ASP A 96 12.65 4.01 1.28
N ASN A 97 13.81 3.55 1.77
CA ASN A 97 15.04 4.33 1.73
C ASN A 97 15.51 4.61 0.30
N PHE A 98 15.44 3.63 -0.61
CA PHE A 98 15.76 3.84 -2.01
C PHE A 98 14.88 4.92 -2.64
N LEU A 99 13.55 4.87 -2.45
CA LEU A 99 12.64 5.90 -2.97
C LEU A 99 12.89 7.28 -2.33
N ARG A 100 13.19 7.30 -1.03
CA ARG A 100 13.49 8.53 -0.28
C ARG A 100 14.77 9.18 -0.79
N ASN A 101 15.83 8.40 -1.04
CA ASN A 101 17.09 8.90 -1.57
C ASN A 101 16.90 9.53 -2.96
N ILE A 102 16.08 8.94 -3.83
CA ILE A 102 15.73 9.57 -5.11
C ILE A 102 15.09 10.96 -4.92
N ALA A 103 14.27 11.14 -3.88
CA ALA A 103 13.69 12.44 -3.57
C ALA A 103 14.74 13.44 -3.02
N ILE A 104 15.66 12.98 -2.19
CA ILE A 104 16.76 13.79 -1.65
C ILE A 104 17.72 14.21 -2.77
N ASP A 105 18.11 13.28 -3.63
CA ASP A 105 18.97 13.53 -4.80
C ASP A 105 18.31 14.51 -5.79
N ALA A 106 16.98 14.56 -5.82
CA ALA A 106 16.22 15.55 -6.58
C ALA A 106 16.16 16.94 -5.92
N GLY A 107 16.61 17.10 -4.68
CA GLY A 107 16.68 18.37 -3.94
C GLY A 107 15.70 18.51 -2.76
N ALA A 108 14.98 17.45 -2.37
CA ALA A 108 14.11 17.51 -1.19
C ALA A 108 14.92 17.53 0.12
N GLU A 109 14.56 18.40 1.05
CA GLU A 109 15.19 18.46 2.37
C GLU A 109 14.47 17.51 3.34
N LEU A 110 15.15 16.43 3.72
CA LEU A 110 14.60 15.42 4.63
C LEU A 110 14.79 15.83 6.10
N PHE A 111 13.70 15.83 6.86
CA PHE A 111 13.66 16.00 8.31
C PHE A 111 13.21 14.72 9.00
N ASP A 112 14.16 13.83 9.29
CA ASP A 112 13.92 12.63 10.08
C ASP A 112 13.66 12.96 11.56
N LYS A 113 13.11 12.00 12.30
CA LYS A 113 12.80 12.06 13.73
C LYS A 113 11.82 13.16 14.11
N ASN A 114 10.98 13.61 13.18
CA ASN A 114 10.01 14.67 13.39
C ASN A 114 8.58 14.12 13.21
N LEU A 115 7.91 13.84 14.32
CA LEU A 115 6.50 13.44 14.27
C LEU A 115 5.62 14.66 14.04
N SER A 116 4.95 14.75 12.88
CA SER A 116 3.89 15.75 12.64
C SER A 116 2.74 15.56 13.62
N ILE A 117 2.43 16.62 14.39
CA ILE A 117 1.43 16.56 15.47
C ILE A 117 0.28 17.57 15.30
N ASP A 118 0.51 18.68 14.60
CA ASP A 118 -0.49 19.72 14.38
C ASP A 118 -0.15 20.59 13.17
N PHE A 119 -1.05 21.49 12.79
CA PHE A 119 -0.80 22.53 11.81
C PHE A 119 -0.32 23.82 12.49
N VAL A 120 0.57 24.55 11.82
CA VAL A 120 0.82 25.95 12.17
C VAL A 120 -0.28 26.77 11.51
N THR A 121 -0.99 27.58 12.30
CA THR A 121 -2.09 28.41 11.80
C THR A 121 -1.86 29.88 12.14
N ARG A 122 -2.17 30.76 11.19
CA ARG A 122 -2.17 32.22 11.37
C ARG A 122 -3.40 32.78 10.67
N ASN A 123 -4.14 33.66 11.36
CA ASN A 123 -5.38 34.25 10.83
C ASN A 123 -6.36 33.20 10.25
N LYS A 124 -6.54 32.08 10.98
CA LYS A 124 -7.37 30.92 10.58
C LYS A 124 -6.94 30.19 9.29
N ARG A 125 -5.73 30.46 8.77
CA ARG A 125 -5.15 29.75 7.62
C ARG A 125 -4.00 28.86 8.06
N ARG A 126 -3.90 27.65 7.48
CA ARG A 126 -2.75 26.76 7.68
C ARG A 126 -1.55 27.32 6.90
N ILE A 127 -0.41 27.43 7.55
CA ILE A 127 0.83 27.96 6.95
C ILE A 127 2.03 27.01 7.12
N GLY A 128 1.80 25.82 7.67
CA GLY A 128 2.85 24.85 7.92
C GLY A 128 2.44 23.69 8.81
N ILE A 129 3.42 22.89 9.19
CA ILE A 129 3.28 21.73 10.07
C ILE A 129 4.11 21.94 11.33
N LYS A 130 3.50 21.65 12.49
CA LYS A 130 4.18 21.54 13.77
C LYS A 130 4.55 20.08 14.01
N THR A 131 5.82 19.84 14.31
CA THR A 131 6.37 18.52 14.61
C THR A 131 6.83 18.45 16.06
N LYS A 132 7.04 17.24 16.55
CA LYS A 132 7.66 16.95 17.84
C LYS A 132 8.75 15.90 17.68
N TYR A 133 9.90 16.15 18.31
CA TYR A 133 10.95 15.17 18.54
C TYR A 133 11.38 15.24 20.00
N ALA A 134 11.37 14.11 20.71
CA ALA A 134 11.59 14.09 22.16
C ALA A 134 10.69 15.14 22.87
N ASN A 135 11.29 16.11 23.57
CA ASN A 135 10.57 17.19 24.25
C ASN A 135 10.56 18.53 23.48
N GLU A 136 11.07 18.55 22.25
CA GLU A 136 11.14 19.74 21.41
C GLU A 136 10.05 19.76 20.34
N THR A 137 9.53 20.94 20.05
CA THR A 137 8.63 21.18 18.93
C THR A 137 9.28 22.06 17.87
N LYS A 138 9.10 21.71 16.61
CA LYS A 138 9.58 22.50 15.47
C LYS A 138 8.43 22.86 14.55
N GLU A 139 8.59 23.96 13.82
CA GLU A 139 7.61 24.44 12.86
C GLU A 139 8.23 24.51 11.46
N TYR A 140 7.57 23.88 10.49
CA TYR A 140 7.97 23.88 9.09
C TYR A 140 6.92 24.61 8.29
N LEU A 141 7.26 25.81 7.82
CA LEU A 141 6.34 26.71 7.13
C LEU A 141 6.40 26.52 5.61
N GLY A 142 5.25 26.43 4.96
CA GLY A 142 5.17 26.45 3.50
C GLY A 142 3.78 26.71 2.94
N LYS A 143 3.72 26.95 1.63
CA LYS A 143 2.49 27.38 0.94
C LYS A 143 1.47 26.24 0.87
N ILE A 144 1.89 25.08 0.36
CA ILE A 144 1.07 23.87 0.24
C ILE A 144 1.53 22.83 1.26
N ILE A 145 0.56 22.14 1.87
CA ILE A 145 0.78 21.05 2.81
C ILE A 145 0.33 19.72 2.17
N ILE A 146 1.18 18.71 2.19
CA ILE A 146 0.84 17.36 1.73
C ILE A 146 0.87 16.41 2.92
N VAL A 147 -0.22 15.70 3.17
CA VAL A 147 -0.35 14.73 4.26
C VAL A 147 -0.27 13.31 3.68
N GLY A 148 0.87 12.66 3.89
CA GLY A 148 1.19 11.29 3.45
C GLY A 148 1.76 10.40 4.56
N ASP A 149 1.51 10.75 5.82
CA ASP A 149 2.03 10.08 7.04
C ASP A 149 1.23 8.84 7.48
N GLY A 150 0.47 8.28 6.53
CA GLY A 150 -0.16 6.96 6.63
C GLY A 150 -1.28 6.86 7.67
N MET A 151 -1.45 5.65 8.21
CA MET A 151 -2.62 5.31 9.03
C MET A 151 -2.57 5.88 10.46
N SER A 152 -1.40 6.30 10.91
CA SER A 152 -1.25 6.88 12.25
C SER A 152 -1.26 8.41 12.22
N SER A 153 -1.79 9.01 11.14
CA SER A 153 -1.75 10.47 10.93
C SER A 153 -2.46 11.24 12.04
N LYS A 154 -1.68 11.99 12.82
CA LYS A 154 -2.22 12.94 13.81
C LYS A 154 -2.82 14.16 13.14
N LEU A 155 -2.29 14.55 11.98
CA LEU A 155 -2.81 15.67 11.19
C LEU A 155 -4.24 15.40 10.70
N LEU A 156 -4.53 14.18 10.23
CA LEU A 156 -5.90 13.83 9.83
C LEU A 156 -6.87 13.76 11.00
N ASN A 157 -6.42 13.34 12.19
CA ASN A 157 -7.22 13.41 13.40
C ASN A 157 -7.57 14.86 13.76
N LYS A 158 -6.61 15.78 13.63
CA LYS A 158 -6.81 17.22 13.87
C LYS A 158 -7.82 17.84 12.91
N LEU A 159 -7.91 17.34 11.67
CA LEU A 159 -8.92 17.76 10.70
C LEU A 159 -10.27 17.06 10.87
N GLY A 160 -10.39 16.08 11.79
CA GLY A 160 -11.61 15.25 11.91
C GLY A 160 -11.86 14.35 10.71
N LEU A 161 -10.84 14.06 9.89
CA LEU A 161 -10.96 13.32 8.63
C LEU A 161 -10.66 11.83 8.77
N ARG A 162 -10.32 11.38 9.98
CA ARG A 162 -10.00 9.99 10.26
C ARG A 162 -11.25 9.20 10.66
N LYS A 163 -11.41 8.02 10.08
CA LYS A 163 -12.54 7.12 10.31
C LYS A 163 -12.33 6.17 11.49
N ASN A 164 -13.42 5.54 11.93
CA ASN A 164 -13.46 4.53 12.99
C ASN A 164 -12.60 3.30 12.66
N ILE A 165 -12.08 2.66 13.72
CA ILE A 165 -11.20 1.48 13.64
C ILE A 165 -11.88 0.28 12.97
N GLU A 166 -13.20 0.14 13.10
CA GLU A 166 -14.00 -0.97 12.54
C GLU A 166 -13.94 -1.05 11.00
N GLU A 167 -13.56 0.04 10.36
CA GLU A 167 -13.43 0.17 8.91
C GLU A 167 -12.03 -0.20 8.38
N LEU A 168 -11.14 -0.73 9.23
CA LEU A 168 -9.75 -1.02 8.88
C LEU A 168 -9.52 -2.52 8.59
N MET A 169 -8.48 -2.78 7.79
CA MET A 169 -7.79 -4.07 7.78
C MET A 169 -6.68 -4.02 8.81
N PHE A 170 -6.38 -5.16 9.44
CA PHE A 170 -5.15 -5.33 10.20
C PHE A 170 -4.29 -6.41 9.55
N ALA A 171 -3.00 -6.14 9.44
CA ALA A 171 -2.03 -7.08 8.90
C ALA A 171 -0.89 -7.27 9.89
N LYS A 172 -0.41 -8.51 10.00
CA LYS A 172 0.78 -8.88 10.77
C LYS A 172 1.71 -9.66 9.88
N CYS A 173 3.00 -9.35 9.94
CA CYS A 173 4.01 -10.08 9.20
C CYS A 173 5.35 -10.10 9.90
N ALA A 174 6.17 -11.07 9.52
CA ALA A 174 7.55 -11.18 9.91
C ALA A 174 8.44 -11.40 8.68
N ILE A 175 9.69 -11.00 8.81
CA ILE A 175 10.78 -11.41 7.94
C ILE A 175 11.54 -12.52 8.66
N MET A 176 11.59 -13.69 8.03
CA MET A 176 12.24 -14.89 8.55
C MET A 176 13.43 -15.25 7.66
N GLU A 177 14.46 -15.81 8.27
CA GLU A 177 15.68 -16.26 7.61
C GLU A 177 15.97 -17.72 8.00
N GLY A 178 16.15 -18.59 7.01
CA GLY A 178 16.42 -20.02 7.18
C GLY A 178 16.10 -20.84 5.92
N GLU A 179 16.55 -22.10 5.93
CA GLU A 179 16.29 -23.05 4.85
C GLU A 179 14.79 -23.35 4.76
N ASN A 180 14.25 -23.28 3.54
CA ASN A 180 12.82 -23.35 3.26
C ASN A 180 12.59 -24.07 1.91
N ASN A 181 11.33 -24.40 1.61
CA ASN A 181 10.94 -25.07 0.37
C ASN A 181 10.23 -24.11 -0.61
N LEU A 182 10.45 -22.80 -0.50
CA LEU A 182 9.79 -21.83 -1.38
C LEU A 182 10.33 -21.97 -2.81
N ASN A 183 9.43 -21.82 -3.78
CA ASN A 183 9.86 -21.50 -5.13
C ASN A 183 10.06 -19.99 -5.21
N GLU A 184 11.31 -19.58 -5.27
CA GLU A 184 11.71 -18.17 -5.23
C GLU A 184 11.15 -17.31 -6.36
N ASP A 185 10.80 -17.92 -7.50
CA ASP A 185 10.17 -17.21 -8.61
C ASP A 185 8.71 -16.81 -8.33
N PHE A 186 8.08 -17.40 -7.32
CA PHE A 186 6.64 -17.29 -7.08
C PHE A 186 6.33 -16.76 -5.68
N MET A 187 5.38 -15.83 -5.63
CA MET A 187 4.70 -15.48 -4.39
C MET A 187 3.63 -16.52 -4.06
N SER A 188 3.36 -16.76 -2.78
CA SER A 188 2.23 -17.60 -2.36
C SER A 188 1.20 -16.80 -1.55
N ILE A 189 -0.08 -16.86 -1.95
CA ILE A 189 -1.21 -16.23 -1.26
C ILE A 189 -2.23 -17.29 -0.85
N PHE A 190 -2.71 -17.23 0.38
CA PHE A 190 -3.63 -18.19 0.97
C PHE A 190 -4.89 -17.48 1.46
N PHE A 191 -5.93 -17.46 0.63
CA PHE A 191 -7.22 -16.92 1.03
C PHE A 191 -7.86 -17.76 2.13
N LYS A 192 -8.59 -17.10 3.02
CA LYS A 192 -9.27 -17.75 4.15
C LYS A 192 -10.79 -17.57 4.03
N SER A 193 -11.54 -18.26 4.89
CA SER A 193 -13.01 -18.19 4.90
C SER A 193 -13.56 -16.87 5.42
N TYR A 194 -12.71 -16.05 6.06
CA TYR A 194 -12.98 -14.67 6.44
C TYR A 194 -12.32 -13.70 5.45
N LYS A 195 -12.75 -12.43 5.45
CA LYS A 195 -12.21 -11.42 4.53
C LYS A 195 -10.74 -11.11 4.82
N GLY A 196 -9.85 -11.74 4.09
CA GLY A 196 -8.42 -11.69 4.34
C GLY A 196 -7.65 -12.81 3.65
N TYR A 197 -6.34 -12.82 3.86
CA TYR A 197 -5.45 -13.87 3.34
C TYR A 197 -4.15 -13.90 4.14
N GLY A 198 -3.51 -15.07 4.12
CA GLY A 198 -2.10 -15.26 4.48
C GLY A 198 -1.20 -15.17 3.26
N TRP A 199 0.09 -14.97 3.45
CA TRP A 199 1.07 -14.95 2.37
C TRP A 199 2.43 -15.46 2.81
N ILE A 200 3.21 -15.94 1.84
CA ILE A 200 4.64 -16.19 1.95
C ILE A 200 5.30 -15.65 0.68
N PHE A 201 6.11 -14.60 0.81
CA PHE A 201 6.78 -13.94 -0.31
C PHE A 201 8.29 -14.08 -0.15
N PRO A 202 9.01 -14.70 -1.10
CA PRO A 202 10.47 -14.82 -1.04
C PRO A 202 11.10 -13.42 -1.10
N LEU A 203 12.21 -13.22 -0.40
CA LEU A 203 13.05 -12.01 -0.43
C LEU A 203 14.49 -12.31 -0.88
N SER A 204 14.91 -13.56 -0.75
CA SER A 204 16.13 -14.18 -1.30
C SER A 204 16.04 -15.68 -1.03
N ASP A 205 17.07 -16.45 -1.40
CA ASP A 205 17.12 -17.91 -1.28
C ASP A 205 16.72 -18.44 0.11
N ASN A 206 17.18 -17.76 1.15
CA ASN A 206 16.97 -18.16 2.54
C ASN A 206 16.16 -17.14 3.35
N LYS A 207 15.54 -16.13 2.72
CA LYS A 207 14.78 -15.10 3.44
C LYS A 207 13.41 -14.91 2.80
N PHE A 208 12.39 -14.80 3.63
CA PHE A 208 11.03 -14.60 3.17
C PHE A 208 10.21 -13.73 4.13
N ASN A 209 9.20 -13.09 3.58
CA ASN A 209 8.18 -12.37 4.32
C ASN A 209 6.95 -13.27 4.46
N ILE A 210 6.55 -13.56 5.69
CA ILE A 210 5.35 -14.35 6.00
C ILE A 210 4.39 -13.51 6.82
N GLY A 211 3.10 -13.56 6.48
CA GLY A 211 2.12 -12.74 7.15
C GLY A 211 0.68 -13.14 6.89
N CYS A 212 -0.22 -12.47 7.59
CA CYS A 212 -1.65 -12.58 7.38
C CYS A 212 -2.35 -11.24 7.62
N GLY A 213 -3.49 -11.04 6.98
CA GLY A 213 -4.35 -9.89 7.21
C GLY A 213 -5.83 -10.26 7.24
N SER A 214 -6.60 -9.52 8.02
CA SER A 214 -8.06 -9.63 8.11
C SER A 214 -8.72 -8.25 8.06
N MET A 215 -9.93 -8.19 7.51
CA MET A 215 -10.69 -6.94 7.30
C MET A 215 -12.01 -6.92 8.05
N GLY A 216 -12.50 -5.72 8.36
CA GLY A 216 -13.87 -5.49 8.82
C GLY A 216 -14.20 -6.22 10.13
N LYS A 217 -15.46 -6.59 10.35
CA LYS A 217 -15.88 -7.19 11.65
C LYS A 217 -15.13 -8.48 12.00
N ASP A 218 -14.49 -9.14 11.05
CA ASP A 218 -13.69 -10.35 11.31
C ASP A 218 -12.47 -10.05 12.20
N HIS A 219 -11.83 -8.88 12.09
CA HIS A 219 -10.71 -8.55 12.99
C HIS A 219 -11.15 -8.32 14.45
N LEU A 220 -12.42 -7.96 14.67
CA LEU A 220 -13.00 -7.82 16.02
C LEU A 220 -13.33 -9.20 16.63
N LYS A 221 -13.54 -10.20 15.77
CA LYS A 221 -13.86 -11.57 16.17
C LYS A 221 -12.61 -12.42 16.40
N TYR A 222 -11.53 -12.14 15.67
CA TYR A 222 -10.31 -12.94 15.68
C TYR A 222 -9.10 -12.11 16.11
N ASN A 223 -8.40 -12.54 17.16
CA ASN A 223 -7.14 -11.94 17.56
C ASN A 223 -6.09 -12.16 16.45
N LEU A 224 -5.54 -11.08 15.89
CA LEU A 224 -4.57 -11.13 14.79
C LEU A 224 -3.33 -11.98 15.10
N ASN A 225 -2.89 -12.03 16.37
CA ASN A 225 -1.80 -12.91 16.77
C ASN A 225 -2.20 -14.39 16.69
N SER A 226 -3.45 -14.72 17.05
CA SER A 226 -3.99 -16.08 16.91
C SER A 226 -4.10 -16.45 15.43
N ILE A 227 -4.66 -15.58 14.60
CA ILE A 227 -4.72 -15.80 13.14
C ILE A 227 -3.33 -16.09 12.58
N TYR A 228 -2.33 -15.29 12.95
CA TYR A 228 -0.96 -15.46 12.48
C TYR A 228 -0.33 -16.77 12.98
N THR A 229 -0.59 -17.13 14.24
CA THR A 229 -0.09 -18.39 14.83
C THR A 229 -0.71 -19.61 14.15
N ASP A 230 -2.02 -19.57 13.93
CA ASP A 230 -2.76 -20.65 13.26
C ASP A 230 -2.32 -20.76 11.80
N PHE A 231 -2.10 -19.62 11.13
CA PHE A 231 -1.59 -19.59 9.76
C PHE A 231 -0.22 -20.25 9.65
N ILE A 232 0.71 -19.98 10.56
CA ILE A 232 2.04 -20.62 10.51
C ILE A 232 1.94 -22.13 10.76
N LYS A 233 1.05 -22.57 11.67
CA LYS A 233 0.90 -23.98 12.04
C LYS A 233 0.12 -24.83 11.03
N ASP A 234 -0.54 -24.18 10.07
CA ASP A 234 -1.29 -24.79 8.99
C ASP A 234 -0.41 -25.76 8.19
N SER A 235 -0.89 -26.98 7.94
CA SER A 235 -0.10 -28.03 7.29
C SER A 235 0.35 -27.65 5.88
N GLU A 236 -0.48 -26.91 5.14
CA GLU A 236 -0.12 -26.43 3.81
C GLU A 236 0.98 -25.36 3.85
N ILE A 237 1.05 -24.61 4.94
CA ILE A 237 2.12 -23.63 5.18
C ILE A 237 3.41 -24.32 5.60
N GLN A 238 3.30 -25.38 6.42
CA GLN A 238 4.45 -26.20 6.80
C GLN A 238 5.10 -26.93 5.61
N ASN A 239 4.38 -27.17 4.51
CA ASN A 239 4.99 -27.66 3.27
C ASN A 239 6.04 -26.68 2.69
N TYR A 240 5.83 -25.39 2.88
CA TYR A 240 6.77 -24.33 2.46
C TYR A 240 7.85 -24.05 3.49
N ILE A 241 7.50 -24.12 4.77
CA ILE A 241 8.39 -23.79 5.88
C ILE A 241 8.46 -24.90 6.93
N PRO A 242 9.02 -26.08 6.60
CA PRO A 242 8.90 -27.30 7.41
C PRO A 242 9.73 -27.31 8.70
N ARG A 243 10.68 -26.39 8.84
CA ARG A 243 11.56 -26.30 10.01
C ARG A 243 11.02 -25.33 11.07
N SER A 244 11.59 -25.38 12.26
CA SER A 244 11.22 -24.50 13.37
C SER A 244 12.34 -23.54 13.80
N ASP A 245 13.54 -23.67 13.23
CA ASP A 245 14.76 -22.93 13.59
C ASP A 245 14.97 -21.64 12.79
N TYR A 246 13.91 -21.07 12.20
CA TYR A 246 14.00 -19.79 11.50
C TYR A 246 14.41 -18.65 12.42
N LYS A 247 15.39 -17.86 11.97
CA LYS A 247 15.76 -16.61 12.60
C LYS A 247 14.75 -15.53 12.21
N LYS A 248 14.03 -15.00 13.21
CA LYS A 248 13.11 -13.88 13.04
C LYS A 248 13.88 -12.57 13.00
N ILE A 249 13.99 -11.97 11.82
CA ILE A 249 14.71 -10.70 11.61
C ILE A 249 13.89 -9.52 12.09
N TRP A 250 12.59 -9.56 11.85
CA TRP A 250 11.68 -8.46 12.16
C TRP A 250 10.23 -8.96 12.18
N GLU A 251 9.37 -8.37 13.01
CA GLU A 251 7.95 -8.69 13.09
C GLU A 251 7.17 -7.46 13.61
N ALA A 252 6.04 -7.15 13.01
CA ALA A 252 5.09 -6.20 13.56
C ALA A 252 3.70 -6.34 12.91
N ALA A 253 2.73 -5.64 13.50
CA ALA A 253 1.37 -5.51 12.99
C ALA A 253 1.02 -4.05 12.71
N TYR A 254 0.17 -3.80 11.71
CA TYR A 254 -0.25 -2.46 11.34
C TYR A 254 -1.67 -2.44 10.74
N PRO A 255 -2.45 -1.38 11.00
CA PRO A 255 -3.72 -1.17 10.31
C PRO A 255 -3.52 -0.65 8.88
N LEU A 256 -4.45 -0.97 7.98
CA LEU A 256 -4.47 -0.58 6.58
C LEU A 256 -5.88 -0.09 6.17
N PRO A 257 -6.00 0.94 5.31
CA PRO A 257 -7.27 1.53 4.91
C PRO A 257 -7.87 0.80 3.70
N ALA A 258 -8.21 -0.48 3.87
CA ALA A 258 -8.66 -1.36 2.79
C ALA A 258 -10.10 -1.10 2.28
N LEU A 259 -10.73 0.03 2.64
CA LEU A 259 -12.01 0.43 2.05
C LEU A 259 -11.88 1.26 0.77
N GLY A 260 -10.64 1.56 0.37
CA GLY A 260 -10.33 2.41 -0.75
C GLY A 260 -10.31 3.90 -0.39
N VAL A 261 -10.20 4.72 -1.44
CA VAL A 261 -9.87 6.14 -1.33
C VAL A 261 -11.02 6.96 -0.72
N ASN A 262 -10.71 7.80 0.27
CA ASN A 262 -11.66 8.77 0.81
C ASN A 262 -11.76 10.01 -0.11
N GLU A 263 -12.50 9.86 -1.20
CA GLU A 263 -12.53 10.87 -2.28
C GLU A 263 -13.07 12.26 -1.87
N LYS A 264 -13.90 12.35 -0.82
CA LYS A 264 -14.54 13.60 -0.40
C LYS A 264 -13.53 14.57 0.20
N ASN A 265 -12.47 14.05 0.80
CA ASN A 265 -11.53 14.80 1.62
C ASN A 265 -10.10 14.73 1.07
N LEU A 266 -9.91 14.43 -0.22
CA LEU A 266 -8.56 14.32 -0.81
C LEU A 266 -7.77 15.63 -0.84
N TYR A 267 -8.47 16.75 -0.77
CA TYR A 267 -7.90 18.08 -0.79
C TYR A 267 -8.78 19.05 -0.01
N LEU A 268 -8.16 20.10 0.49
CA LEU A 268 -8.78 21.29 1.09
C LEU A 268 -8.06 22.52 0.52
N ASP A 269 -8.37 23.71 1.01
CA ASP A 269 -7.50 24.87 0.77
C ASP A 269 -6.08 24.51 1.22
N ASN A 270 -5.11 24.81 0.37
CA ASN A 270 -3.67 24.62 0.57
C ASN A 270 -3.21 23.23 1.08
N LEU A 271 -4.05 22.20 0.99
CA LEU A 271 -3.74 20.88 1.56
C LEU A 271 -4.22 19.74 0.66
N MET A 272 -3.39 18.72 0.48
CA MET A 272 -3.76 17.46 -0.19
C MET A 272 -3.35 16.25 0.65
N ILE A 273 -4.07 15.14 0.50
CA ILE A 273 -3.85 13.90 1.25
C ILE A 273 -3.52 12.77 0.27
N ILE A 274 -2.45 12.03 0.53
CA ILE A 274 -1.90 11.01 -0.38
C ILE A 274 -1.67 9.67 0.33
N GLY A 275 -1.47 8.61 -0.46
CA GLY A 275 -1.14 7.27 0.03
C GLY A 275 -2.18 6.68 0.98
N ASP A 276 -1.73 5.86 1.93
CA ASP A 276 -2.57 5.28 2.98
C ASP A 276 -3.37 6.32 3.77
N ALA A 277 -2.82 7.53 3.98
CA ALA A 277 -3.55 8.58 4.70
C ALA A 277 -4.88 8.91 3.99
N ALA A 278 -4.91 8.83 2.66
CA ALA A 278 -6.08 9.03 1.81
C ALA A 278 -6.83 7.74 1.43
N GLY A 279 -6.35 6.55 1.84
CA GLY A 279 -6.98 5.28 1.48
C GLY A 279 -6.57 4.71 0.11
N PHE A 280 -5.40 5.06 -0.41
CA PHE A 280 -4.86 4.47 -1.64
C PHE A 280 -4.34 3.04 -1.41
N VAL A 281 -5.23 2.13 -1.00
CA VAL A 281 -4.99 0.70 -0.82
C VAL A 281 -6.12 -0.10 -1.46
N SER A 282 -5.78 -1.12 -2.25
CA SER A 282 -6.79 -1.96 -2.91
C SER A 282 -7.65 -2.72 -1.90
N PRO A 283 -8.99 -2.69 -2.02
CA PRO A 283 -9.87 -3.45 -1.14
C PRO A 283 -9.83 -4.97 -1.27
N ILE A 284 -9.25 -5.50 -2.36
CA ILE A 284 -9.12 -6.95 -2.57
C ILE A 284 -7.72 -7.40 -2.17
N SER A 285 -6.69 -6.90 -2.86
CA SER A 285 -5.31 -7.38 -2.71
C SER A 285 -4.51 -6.69 -1.62
N GLY A 286 -5.03 -5.66 -0.96
CA GLY A 286 -4.25 -4.87 0.00
C GLY A 286 -3.06 -4.13 -0.62
N GLU A 287 -2.90 -4.11 -1.95
CA GLU A 287 -1.79 -3.46 -2.63
C GLU A 287 -1.92 -1.93 -2.48
N GLY A 288 -0.92 -1.31 -1.86
CA GLY A 288 -0.91 0.12 -1.54
C GLY A 288 0.29 0.90 -2.06
N ILE A 289 1.39 0.23 -2.43
CA ILE A 289 2.64 0.90 -2.82
C ILE A 289 2.47 1.64 -4.15
N SER A 290 2.00 0.98 -5.20
CA SER A 290 1.84 1.61 -6.52
C SER A 290 0.76 2.70 -6.50
N PRO A 291 -0.44 2.49 -5.91
CA PRO A 291 -1.45 3.54 -5.75
C PRO A 291 -0.93 4.74 -4.94
N SER A 292 -0.14 4.49 -3.89
CA SER A 292 0.52 5.55 -3.12
C SER A 292 1.46 6.40 -3.96
N VAL A 293 2.33 5.76 -4.76
CA VAL A 293 3.23 6.47 -5.68
C VAL A 293 2.45 7.25 -6.73
N VAL A 294 1.38 6.68 -7.30
CA VAL A 294 0.50 7.38 -8.25
C VAL A 294 -0.13 8.61 -7.60
N SER A 295 -0.60 8.48 -6.35
CA SER A 295 -1.22 9.60 -5.61
C SER A 295 -0.21 10.71 -5.31
N GLY A 296 1.03 10.37 -4.91
CA GLY A 296 2.10 11.33 -4.68
C GLY A 296 2.49 12.09 -5.95
N ASN A 297 2.62 11.38 -7.07
CA ASN A 297 2.89 12.01 -8.36
C ASN A 297 1.77 12.98 -8.79
N ALA A 298 0.51 12.56 -8.67
CA ALA A 298 -0.63 13.39 -9.06
C ALA A 298 -0.80 14.62 -8.15
N ALA A 299 -0.51 14.48 -6.86
CA ALA A 299 -0.53 15.60 -5.92
C ALA A 299 0.60 16.59 -6.21
N ALA A 300 1.79 16.11 -6.57
CA ALA A 300 2.88 16.97 -7.04
C ALA A 300 2.49 17.76 -8.29
N GLU A 301 1.95 17.11 -9.32
CA GLU A 301 1.47 17.80 -10.54
C GLU A 301 0.42 18.87 -10.23
N ALA A 302 -0.52 18.60 -9.32
CA ALA A 302 -1.51 19.58 -8.89
C ALA A 302 -0.90 20.74 -8.09
N ALA A 303 0.09 20.47 -7.24
CA ALA A 303 0.80 21.49 -6.47
C ALA A 303 1.67 22.39 -7.35
N ILE A 304 2.35 21.83 -8.36
CA ILE A 304 3.12 22.58 -9.36
C ILE A 304 2.20 23.59 -10.03
N TYR A 305 1.07 23.11 -10.58
CA TYR A 305 0.09 23.98 -11.24
C TYR A 305 -0.45 25.06 -10.28
N ALA A 306 -0.80 24.70 -9.05
CA ALA A 306 -1.31 25.64 -8.05
C ALA A 306 -0.31 26.75 -7.68
N ILE A 307 0.99 26.42 -7.62
CA ILE A 307 2.04 27.40 -7.33
C ILE A 307 2.29 28.31 -8.53
N GLU A 308 2.32 27.75 -9.75
CA GLU A 308 2.52 28.51 -11.00
C GLU A 308 1.38 29.50 -11.27
N GLU A 309 0.13 29.12 -10.94
CA GLU A 309 -1.05 29.98 -11.07
C GLU A 309 -1.28 30.89 -9.85
N GLU A 310 -0.42 30.80 -8.83
CA GLU A 310 -0.56 31.50 -7.54
C GLU A 310 -1.92 31.25 -6.83
N ASP A 311 -2.60 30.15 -7.14
CA ASP A 311 -3.86 29.75 -6.53
C ASP A 311 -3.74 28.38 -5.83
N ILE A 312 -3.55 28.44 -4.51
CA ILE A 312 -3.50 27.29 -3.62
C ILE A 312 -4.86 26.94 -3.00
N SER A 313 -5.96 27.49 -3.52
CA SER A 313 -7.31 27.19 -3.01
C SER A 313 -7.75 25.77 -3.36
N ASN A 314 -8.81 25.30 -2.69
CA ASN A 314 -9.44 24.03 -3.04
C ASN A 314 -9.96 24.00 -4.50
N GLN A 315 -10.24 25.15 -5.11
CA GLN A 315 -10.75 25.22 -6.49
C GLN A 315 -9.69 24.81 -7.49
N THR A 316 -8.44 25.11 -7.22
CA THR A 316 -7.31 24.67 -8.05
C THR A 316 -6.81 23.29 -7.61
N LEU A 317 -6.69 23.03 -6.30
CA LEU A 317 -6.22 21.73 -5.80
C LEU A 317 -7.17 20.57 -6.10
N LYS A 318 -8.45 20.81 -6.46
CA LYS A 318 -9.35 19.75 -6.95
C LYS A 318 -8.79 18.98 -8.15
N LYS A 319 -7.88 19.59 -8.92
CA LYS A 319 -7.18 18.92 -10.03
C LYS A 319 -6.52 17.61 -9.60
N TYR A 320 -6.04 17.50 -8.36
CA TYR A 320 -5.51 16.25 -7.81
C TYR A 320 -6.56 15.13 -7.79
N ARG A 321 -7.74 15.37 -7.21
CA ARG A 321 -8.83 14.39 -7.19
C ARG A 321 -9.27 14.00 -8.60
N PHE A 322 -9.33 14.98 -9.51
CA PHE A 322 -9.78 14.77 -10.88
C PHE A 322 -8.69 14.29 -11.84
N HIS A 323 -7.45 14.12 -11.36
CA HIS A 323 -6.36 13.59 -12.16
C HIS A 323 -6.76 12.21 -12.74
N PRO A 324 -6.57 11.93 -14.04
CA PRO A 324 -7.11 10.73 -14.69
C PRO A 324 -6.72 9.42 -14.00
N LYS A 325 -5.47 9.33 -13.51
CA LYS A 325 -4.97 8.15 -12.80
C LYS A 325 -5.62 7.98 -11.42
N VAL A 326 -5.87 9.09 -10.72
CA VAL A 326 -6.54 9.09 -9.41
C VAL A 326 -8.02 8.70 -9.58
N LYS A 327 -8.72 9.28 -10.57
CA LYS A 327 -10.09 8.88 -10.92
C LYS A 327 -10.20 7.39 -11.24
N LYS A 328 -9.25 6.85 -12.03
CA LYS A 328 -9.21 5.42 -12.36
C LYS A 328 -9.07 4.56 -11.11
N ILE A 329 -8.15 4.92 -10.20
CA ILE A 329 -7.97 4.20 -8.92
C ILE A 329 -9.25 4.26 -8.09
N ILE A 330 -9.84 5.45 -7.89
CA ILE A 330 -11.08 5.61 -7.10
C ILE A 330 -12.21 4.73 -7.66
N ARG A 331 -12.41 4.76 -8.99
CA ARG A 331 -13.45 3.96 -9.64
C ARG A 331 -13.21 2.46 -9.46
N ASN A 332 -11.98 2.00 -9.70
CA ASN A 332 -11.64 0.58 -9.56
C ASN A 332 -11.75 0.15 -8.09
N PHE A 333 -11.30 0.95 -7.13
CA PHE A 333 -11.39 0.59 -5.71
C PHE A 333 -12.82 0.56 -5.20
N LYS A 334 -13.71 1.43 -5.70
CA LYS A 334 -15.15 1.32 -5.41
C LYS A 334 -15.70 -0.03 -5.85
N LEU A 335 -15.43 -0.44 -7.10
CA LEU A 335 -15.85 -1.74 -7.60
C LEU A 335 -15.24 -2.89 -6.78
N ASN A 336 -13.93 -2.82 -6.52
CA ASN A 336 -13.20 -3.85 -5.77
C ASN A 336 -13.73 -4.03 -4.35
N ARG A 337 -14.25 -2.97 -3.73
CA ARG A 337 -14.90 -3.10 -2.42
C ARG A 337 -16.12 -4.02 -2.49
N TYR A 338 -16.99 -3.83 -3.48
CA TYR A 338 -18.16 -4.70 -3.69
C TYR A 338 -17.75 -6.12 -4.06
N LEU A 339 -16.75 -6.27 -4.94
CA LEU A 339 -16.23 -7.57 -5.32
C LEU A 339 -15.60 -8.31 -4.14
N ALA A 340 -14.87 -7.62 -3.28
CA ALA A 340 -14.31 -8.22 -2.07
C ALA A 340 -15.44 -8.72 -1.15
N ASP A 341 -16.51 -7.95 -0.96
CA ASP A 341 -17.65 -8.44 -0.17
C ASP A 341 -18.27 -9.69 -0.82
N PHE A 342 -18.52 -9.65 -2.13
CA PHE A 342 -19.06 -10.78 -2.91
C PHE A 342 -18.17 -12.04 -2.85
N PHE A 343 -16.86 -11.92 -3.00
CA PHE A 343 -15.94 -13.08 -2.99
C PHE A 343 -15.91 -13.78 -1.63
N PHE A 344 -16.08 -13.04 -0.54
CA PHE A 344 -16.08 -13.57 0.82
C PHE A 344 -17.49 -13.89 1.35
N GLU A 345 -18.55 -13.74 0.55
CA GLU A 345 -19.90 -14.20 0.91
C GLU A 345 -19.92 -15.70 1.24
N HIS A 346 -20.90 -16.10 2.06
CA HIS A 346 -21.10 -17.48 2.50
C HIS A 346 -19.83 -18.14 3.07
N LYS A 347 -19.03 -17.36 3.82
CA LYS A 347 -17.73 -17.79 4.39
C LYS A 347 -16.69 -18.16 3.33
N GLY A 348 -16.63 -17.37 2.25
CA GLY A 348 -15.65 -17.56 1.18
C GLY A 348 -15.98 -18.69 0.19
N ARG A 349 -17.25 -19.11 0.07
CA ARG A 349 -17.62 -20.11 -0.95
C ARG A 349 -17.45 -19.59 -2.37
N ASN A 350 -17.73 -18.31 -2.62
CA ASN A 350 -17.58 -17.71 -3.94
C ASN A 350 -16.10 -17.68 -4.36
N ILE A 351 -15.20 -17.28 -3.46
CA ILE A 351 -13.75 -17.31 -3.72
C ILE A 351 -13.21 -18.74 -3.87
N SER A 352 -13.70 -19.71 -3.10
CA SER A 352 -13.35 -21.13 -3.31
C SER A 352 -13.77 -21.62 -4.69
N LYS A 353 -15.04 -21.37 -5.08
CA LYS A 353 -15.56 -21.77 -6.41
C LYS A 353 -14.75 -21.14 -7.54
N MET A 354 -14.35 -19.89 -7.38
CA MET A 354 -13.51 -19.18 -8.33
C MET A 354 -12.18 -19.90 -8.56
N PHE A 355 -11.58 -20.45 -7.52
CA PHE A 355 -10.31 -21.17 -7.61
C PHE A 355 -10.50 -22.57 -8.19
N GLU A 356 -11.59 -23.26 -7.85
CA GLU A 356 -11.96 -24.54 -8.46
C GLU A 356 -12.12 -24.42 -9.98
N LEU A 357 -12.71 -23.32 -10.46
CA LEU A 357 -12.85 -23.04 -11.89
C LEU A 357 -11.50 -22.66 -12.53
N ALA A 358 -10.73 -21.78 -11.90
CA ALA A 358 -9.40 -21.38 -12.38
C ALA A 358 -8.38 -22.54 -12.44
N GLN A 359 -8.60 -23.60 -11.67
CA GLN A 359 -7.82 -24.84 -11.78
C GLN A 359 -8.01 -25.55 -13.13
N LYS A 360 -9.19 -25.42 -13.73
CA LYS A 360 -9.63 -26.22 -14.89
C LYS A 360 -9.60 -25.44 -16.20
N ASP A 361 -9.59 -24.11 -16.14
CA ASP A 361 -9.73 -23.21 -17.28
C ASP A 361 -8.68 -22.08 -17.21
N ASP A 362 -7.82 -22.01 -18.21
CA ASP A 362 -6.70 -21.06 -18.29
C ASP A 362 -7.17 -19.62 -18.55
N ASP A 363 -8.21 -19.42 -19.37
CA ASP A 363 -8.77 -18.11 -19.65
C ASP A 363 -9.47 -17.57 -18.40
N TYR A 364 -10.21 -18.44 -17.70
CA TYR A 364 -10.81 -18.09 -16.42
C TYR A 364 -9.74 -17.75 -15.37
N ARG A 365 -8.64 -18.52 -15.33
CA ARG A 365 -7.51 -18.25 -14.43
C ARG A 365 -6.87 -16.89 -14.69
N GLU A 366 -6.69 -16.51 -15.95
CA GLU A 366 -6.18 -15.19 -16.31
C GLU A 366 -7.10 -14.08 -15.78
N GLU A 367 -8.42 -14.24 -15.93
CA GLU A 367 -9.39 -13.28 -15.42
C GLU A 367 -9.40 -13.18 -13.89
N VAL A 368 -9.18 -14.29 -13.17
CA VAL A 368 -8.98 -14.29 -11.71
C VAL A 368 -7.76 -13.45 -11.34
N VAL A 369 -6.61 -13.68 -11.99
CA VAL A 369 -5.36 -12.97 -11.70
C VAL A 369 -5.52 -11.47 -11.98
N ASP A 370 -6.12 -11.13 -13.11
CA ASP A 370 -6.41 -9.76 -13.51
C ASP A 370 -7.30 -9.03 -12.51
N THR A 371 -8.32 -9.71 -12.01
CA THR A 371 -9.26 -9.16 -11.03
C THR A 371 -8.60 -8.98 -9.68
N LEU A 372 -7.96 -10.02 -9.14
CA LEU A 372 -7.40 -10.01 -7.79
C LEU A 372 -6.14 -9.16 -7.66
N LEU A 373 -5.20 -9.25 -8.61
CA LEU A 373 -3.90 -8.58 -8.50
C LEU A 373 -3.85 -7.24 -9.23
N PHE A 374 -4.43 -7.17 -10.42
CA PHE A 374 -4.31 -5.98 -11.28
C PHE A 374 -5.47 -5.01 -11.14
N ASN A 375 -6.49 -5.37 -10.35
CA ASN A 375 -7.68 -4.56 -10.09
C ASN A 375 -8.45 -4.25 -11.38
N ASN A 376 -8.46 -5.20 -12.32
CA ASN A 376 -9.28 -5.14 -13.51
C ASN A 376 -10.74 -5.44 -13.16
N THR A 377 -11.66 -4.89 -13.95
CA THR A 377 -13.08 -5.20 -13.82
C THR A 377 -13.34 -6.56 -14.44
N PRO A 378 -13.85 -7.55 -13.67
CA PRO A 378 -14.22 -8.83 -14.24
C PRO A 378 -15.42 -8.69 -15.16
N SER A 379 -15.53 -9.60 -16.12
CA SER A 379 -16.67 -9.78 -17.01
C SER A 379 -17.91 -10.23 -16.23
N LYS A 380 -19.08 -10.05 -16.85
CA LYS A 380 -20.34 -10.54 -16.26
C LYS A 380 -20.39 -12.07 -16.23
N ASP A 381 -19.88 -12.74 -17.26
CA ASP A 381 -19.85 -14.20 -17.35
C ASP A 381 -19.03 -14.81 -16.20
N PHE A 382 -17.87 -14.22 -15.93
CA PHE A 382 -17.04 -14.56 -14.78
C PHE A 382 -17.82 -14.52 -13.47
N LEU A 383 -18.54 -13.43 -13.18
CA LEU A 383 -19.29 -13.29 -11.94
C LEU A 383 -20.51 -14.24 -11.88
N LEU A 384 -21.14 -14.55 -13.01
CA LEU A 384 -22.29 -15.46 -13.06
C LEU A 384 -21.91 -16.90 -12.70
N LYS A 385 -20.70 -17.34 -13.05
CA LYS A 385 -20.17 -18.66 -12.70
C LYS A 385 -19.89 -18.86 -11.21
N LEU A 386 -19.87 -17.77 -10.42
CA LEU A 386 -19.56 -17.79 -8.99
C LEU A 386 -20.78 -17.79 -8.07
N LYS A 387 -21.96 -17.45 -8.59
CA LYS A 387 -23.18 -17.38 -7.77
C LYS A 387 -23.64 -18.78 -7.38
N TYR A 388 -23.60 -19.03 -6.08
CA TYR A 388 -24.19 -20.20 -5.44
C TYR A 388 -25.71 -20.12 -5.36
#